data_AF-A0A0E3SMU2-F1
#
_entry.id   AF-A0A0E3SMU2-F1
#
_cell.length_a   1.000
_cell.length_b   1.000
_cell.length_c   1.000
_cell.angle_alpha   90.00
_cell.angle_beta   90.00
_cell.angle_gamma   90.00
#
_symmetry.space_group_name_H-M   'P 1'
#
loop_
_entity.id
_entity.type
_entity.pdbx_description
1 polymer ?
#
loop_
_entity_poly.entity_id
_entity_poly.type
_entity_poly.pdbx_seq_one_letter_code
_entity_poly.pdbx_strand_id
1 'polypeptide(L)'
;MKEQSEWAGTKLLGHTAYIYHYHTSPEAREIVKKVSNSLYSWMYPDLPEDLSFYKNGKPWLVNTAHEEQSFIFSEDKSEIDKIMNIKGLKIRL
;
A
#
# COMPACT_ATOMS: atom_id res chain seq x y z
N MET A 1 12.49 10.80 -2.64
CA MET A 1 13.13 9.95 -1.63
C MET A 1 13.36 10.77 -0.37
N LYS A 2 12.95 10.27 0.79
CA LYS A 2 13.23 10.88 2.10
C LYS A 2 13.57 9.78 3.09
N GLU A 3 14.58 10.02 3.92
CA GLU A 3 14.86 9.14 5.05
C GLU A 3 13.82 9.39 6.15
N GLN A 4 13.15 8.33 6.60
CA GLN A 4 12.07 8.41 7.59
C GLN A 4 12.14 7.19 8.52
N SER A 5 11.67 7.35 9.76
CA SER A 5 11.49 6.24 10.72
C SER A 5 10.06 5.73 10.78
N GLU A 6 9.13 6.34 10.05
CA GLU A 6 7.72 5.95 10.03
C GLU A 6 7.10 6.20 8.65
N TRP A 7 6.17 5.33 8.28
CA TRP A 7 5.32 5.44 7.09
C TRP A 7 3.96 4.80 7.38
N ALA A 8 3.09 4.73 6.39
CA ALA A 8 1.79 4.10 6.54
C ALA A 8 1.95 2.63 6.97
N GLY A 9 1.50 2.30 8.18
CA GLY A 9 1.49 0.93 8.72
C GLY A 9 2.69 0.55 9.59
N THR A 10 3.80 1.29 9.50
CA THR A 10 5.06 0.88 10.13
C THR A 10 5.78 2.05 10.81
N LYS A 11 6.32 1.79 12.00
CA LYS A 11 7.21 2.69 12.74
C LYS A 11 8.41 1.91 13.26
N LEU A 12 9.59 2.32 12.82
CA LEU A 12 10.86 1.74 13.24
C LEU A 12 11.29 2.30 14.60
N LEU A 13 11.93 1.45 15.40
CA LEU A 13 12.54 1.82 16.67
C LEU A 13 14.05 1.94 16.51
N GLY A 14 14.58 3.17 16.52
CA GLY A 14 16.03 3.43 16.44
C GLY A 14 16.66 3.28 15.05
N HIS A 15 15.84 3.10 14.02
CA HIS A 15 16.27 2.93 12.63
C HIS A 15 15.47 3.81 11.67
N THR A 16 15.96 3.94 10.45
CA THR A 16 15.35 4.69 9.35
C THR A 16 15.34 3.86 8.06
N ALA A 17 14.46 4.24 7.14
CA ALA A 17 14.39 3.70 5.79
C ALA A 17 14.24 4.84 4.77
N TYR A 18 14.65 4.59 3.53
CA TYR A 18 14.38 5.51 2.43
C TYR A 18 12.98 5.26 1.86
N ILE A 19 12.12 6.27 1.99
CA ILE A 19 10.75 6.21 1.51
C ILE A 19 10.61 7.01 0.22
N TYR A 20 9.91 6.41 -0.73
CA TYR A 20 9.66 6.98 -2.05
C TYR A 20 8.19 7.32 -2.20
N HIS A 21 7.89 8.58 -2.50
CA HIS A 21 6.54 9.04 -2.80
C HIS A 21 6.47 9.39 -4.28
N TYR A 22 5.47 8.84 -4.96
CA TYR A 22 5.19 9.10 -6.36
C TYR A 22 3.73 9.53 -6.52
N HIS A 23 3.45 10.36 -7.51
CA HIS A 23 2.07 10.62 -7.92
C HIS A 23 1.52 9.42 -8.69
N THR A 24 0.23 9.14 -8.50
CA THR A 24 -0.46 8.15 -9.31
C THR A 24 -0.63 8.68 -10.73
N SER A 25 -0.36 7.82 -11.72
CA SER A 25 -0.59 8.08 -13.13
C SER A 25 -1.02 6.79 -13.84
N PRO A 26 -1.60 6.88 -15.06
CA PRO A 26 -1.90 5.70 -15.87
C PRO A 26 -0.66 4.80 -16.08
N GLU A 27 0.52 5.37 -16.28
CA GLU A 27 1.78 4.65 -16.48
C GLU A 27 2.21 3.93 -15.19
N ALA A 28 2.15 4.61 -14.05
CA ALA A 28 2.46 4.02 -12.75
C ALA A 28 1.54 2.82 -12.44
N ARG A 29 0.25 2.93 -12.79
CA ARG A 29 -0.72 1.84 -12.65
C ARG A 29 -0.31 0.61 -13.45
N GLU A 30 0.10 0.77 -14.71
CA GLU A 30 0.51 -0.36 -15.54
C GLU A 30 1.83 -0.98 -15.05
N ILE A 31 2.76 -0.18 -14.51
CA ILE A 31 3.98 -0.69 -13.88
C ILE A 31 3.64 -1.57 -12.68
N VAL A 32 2.82 -1.06 -11.74
CA VAL A 32 2.43 -1.81 -10.52
C VAL A 32 1.79 -3.15 -10.89
N LYS A 33 0.89 -3.18 -11.88
CA LYS A 33 0.24 -4.40 -12.38
C LYS A 33 1.20 -5.37 -13.07
N LYS A 34 2.30 -4.88 -13.64
CA LYS A 34 3.30 -5.70 -14.34
C LYS A 34 4.27 -6.36 -13.37
N VAL A 35 4.68 -5.65 -12.33
CA VAL A 35 5.76 -6.09 -11.42
C VAL A 35 5.26 -6.97 -10.28
N SER A 36 3.97 -6.93 -9.98
CA SER A 36 3.38 -7.66 -8.85
C SER A 36 1.96 -8.13 -9.15
N ASN A 37 1.64 -9.33 -8.66
CA ASN A 37 0.28 -9.89 -8.64
C ASN A 37 -0.30 -9.95 -7.22
N SER A 38 0.35 -9.36 -6.21
CA SER A 38 -0.06 -9.42 -4.80
C SER A 38 0.43 -8.23 -4.01
N LEU A 39 -0.40 -7.65 -3.14
CA LEU A 39 0.04 -6.61 -2.20
C LEU A 39 1.18 -7.09 -1.30
N TYR A 40 1.16 -8.37 -0.90
CA TYR A 40 2.16 -8.94 0.00
C TYR A 40 3.46 -9.34 -0.71
N SER A 41 3.56 -9.18 -2.03
CA SER A 41 4.84 -9.36 -2.73
C SER A 41 5.72 -8.11 -2.69
N TRP A 42 5.21 -6.98 -2.20
CA TRP A 42 5.97 -5.73 -2.07
C TRP A 42 6.90 -5.82 -0.86
N MET A 43 7.94 -6.63 -0.99
CA MET A 43 8.92 -6.92 0.05
C MET A 43 10.34 -6.82 -0.50
N TYR A 44 11.23 -6.21 0.28
CA TYR A 44 12.65 -6.18 -0.01
C TYR A 44 13.25 -7.61 0.07
N PRO A 45 14.22 -8.00 -0.78
CA PRO A 45 14.91 -7.18 -1.79
C PRO A 45 14.25 -7.12 -3.18
N ASP A 46 13.21 -7.92 -3.43
CA ASP A 46 12.67 -8.09 -4.78
C ASP A 46 11.86 -6.88 -5.27
N LEU A 47 11.11 -6.24 -4.36
CA LEU A 47 10.35 -5.01 -4.60
C LEU A 47 10.55 -4.02 -3.44
N PRO A 48 10.24 -2.72 -3.64
CA PRO A 48 10.14 -1.79 -2.53
C PRO A 48 9.13 -2.28 -1.50
N GLU A 49 9.50 -2.19 -0.22
CA GLU A 49 8.67 -2.69 0.87
C GLU A 49 7.42 -1.81 1.09
N ASP A 50 6.33 -2.43 1.56
CA ASP A 50 5.12 -1.76 2.08
C ASP A 50 4.44 -0.78 1.10
N LEU A 51 4.19 -1.20 -0.15
CA LEU A 51 3.48 -0.36 -1.12
C LEU A 51 2.11 0.08 -0.58
N SER A 52 2.00 1.37 -0.29
CA SER A 52 0.80 2.01 0.24
C SER A 52 0.33 3.16 -0.66
N PHE A 53 -0.97 3.44 -0.66
CA PHE A 53 -1.57 4.51 -1.45
C PHE A 53 -2.19 5.56 -0.55
N TYR A 54 -2.09 6.82 -0.97
CA TYR A 54 -2.63 7.97 -0.27
C TYR A 54 -3.72 8.64 -1.13
N LYS A 55 -4.77 9.12 -0.48
CA LYS A 55 -5.86 9.90 -1.10
C LYS A 55 -6.00 11.21 -0.32
N ASN A 56 -5.87 12.34 -1.01
CA ASN A 56 -5.89 13.68 -0.40
C ASN A 56 -4.90 13.83 0.78
N GLY A 57 -3.70 13.26 0.63
CA GLY A 57 -2.64 13.33 1.63
C GLY A 57 -2.81 12.40 2.85
N LYS A 58 -3.91 11.64 2.94
CA LYS A 58 -4.14 10.66 4.01
C LYS A 58 -3.90 9.24 3.48
N PRO A 59 -3.39 8.31 4.31
CA PRO A 59 -3.32 6.90 3.93
C PRO A 59 -4.71 6.38 3.54
N TRP A 60 -4.77 5.65 2.42
CA TRP A 60 -6.01 5.07 1.88
C TRP A 60 -5.90 3.56 1.81
N LEU A 61 -4.85 3.03 1.17
CA LEU A 61 -4.45 1.63 1.29
C LEU A 61 -3.14 1.58 2.07
N VAL A 62 -3.17 0.95 3.23
CA VAL A 62 -2.00 0.69 4.06
C VAL A 62 -1.66 -0.78 3.95
N ASN A 63 -0.43 -1.09 3.61
CA ASN A 63 0.05 -2.46 3.44
C ASN A 63 1.35 -2.63 4.23
N THR A 64 1.33 -3.56 5.18
CA THR A 64 2.52 -4.05 5.88
C THR A 64 2.79 -5.44 5.31
N ALA A 65 3.59 -5.49 4.25
CA ALA A 65 3.66 -6.65 3.36
C ALA A 65 4.25 -7.88 4.06
N HIS A 66 5.30 -7.68 4.86
CA HIS A 66 5.96 -8.74 5.62
C HIS A 66 5.10 -9.32 6.75
N GLU A 67 4.04 -8.62 7.17
CA GLU A 67 3.05 -9.10 8.13
C GLU A 67 1.80 -9.71 7.47
N GLU A 68 1.71 -9.67 6.13
CA GLU A 68 0.50 -10.01 5.36
C GLU A 68 -0.75 -9.26 5.83
N GLN A 69 -0.59 -8.01 6.24
CA GLN A 69 -1.68 -7.15 6.71
C GLN A 69 -1.91 -5.98 5.78
N SER A 70 -3.19 -5.73 5.48
CA SER A 70 -3.61 -4.60 4.65
C SER A 70 -4.93 -4.03 5.16
N PHE A 71 -4.99 -2.70 5.14
CA PHE A 71 -6.16 -1.92 5.56
C PHE A 71 -6.54 -0.93 4.49
N ILE A 72 -7.85 -0.81 4.22
CA ILE A 72 -8.40 0.21 3.36
C ILE A 72 -9.24 1.14 4.21
N PHE A 73 -8.93 2.43 4.15
CA PHE A 73 -9.63 3.48 4.88
C PHE A 73 -10.51 4.28 3.92
N SER A 74 -11.83 4.12 4.06
CA SER A 74 -12.80 4.89 3.29
C SER A 74 -14.07 5.09 4.09
N GLU A 75 -14.67 6.27 3.93
CA GLU A 75 -16.02 6.60 4.40
C GLU A 75 -17.02 6.62 3.21
N ASP A 76 -16.53 6.47 1.98
CA ASP A 76 -17.35 6.45 0.78
C ASP A 76 -17.92 5.05 0.56
N LYS A 77 -19.21 4.89 0.86
CA LYS A 77 -19.91 3.61 0.68
C LYS A 77 -19.78 3.04 -0.72
N SER A 78 -19.77 3.88 -1.76
CA SER A 78 -19.66 3.40 -3.13
C SER A 78 -18.27 2.85 -3.44
N GLU A 79 -17.22 3.41 -2.81
CA GLU A 79 -15.86 2.91 -2.90
C GLU A 79 -15.70 1.60 -2.13
N ILE A 80 -16.25 1.55 -0.90
CA ILE A 80 -16.31 0.32 -0.09
C ILE A 80 -17.00 -0.78 -0.88
N ASP A 81 -18.19 -0.54 -1.42
CA ASP A 81 -18.94 -1.52 -2.19
C ASP A 81 -18.15 -2.05 -3.38
N LYS A 82 -17.44 -1.19 -4.12
CA LYS A 82 -16.58 -1.62 -5.25
C LYS A 82 -15.45 -2.53 -4.79
N ILE A 83 -14.84 -2.22 -3.66
CA ILE A 83 -13.72 -2.99 -3.09
C ILE A 83 -14.21 -4.34 -2.57
N MET A 84 -15.33 -4.35 -1.84
CA MET A 84 -15.97 -5.58 -1.35
C MET A 84 -16.36 -6.53 -2.49
N ASN A 85 -16.60 -6.00 -3.70
CA ASN A 85 -16.94 -6.78 -4.89
C ASN A 85 -15.71 -7.27 -5.69
N ILE A 86 -14.48 -7.02 -5.22
CA ILE A 86 -13.27 -7.56 -5.87
C ILE A 86 -13.25 -9.08 -5.70
N LYS A 87 -13.35 -9.80 -6.83
CA LYS A 87 -13.32 -11.27 -6.83
C LYS A 87 -12.01 -11.78 -6.22
N GLY A 88 -12.14 -12.62 -5.19
CA GLY A 88 -11.01 -13.24 -4.51
C GLY A 88 -10.42 -12.41 -3.36
N LEU A 89 -10.93 -11.21 -3.10
CA LEU A 89 -10.55 -10.44 -1.93
C LEU A 89 -11.08 -11.13 -0.66
N LYS A 90 -10.18 -11.45 0.26
CA LYS A 90 -10.52 -11.98 1.58
C LYS A 90 -10.55 -10.83 2.58
N ILE A 91 -11.66 -10.68 3.28
CA ILE A 91 -11.90 -9.55 4.18
C ILE A 91 -12.03 -10.09 5.58
N ARG A 92 -11.35 -9.44 6.52
CA ARG A 92 -11.51 -9.67 7.96
C ARG A 92 -12.14 -8.41 8.53
N LEU A 93 -13.36 -8.56 9.06
CA LEU A 93 -14.13 -7.50 9.73
C LEU A 93 -13.89 -7.57 11.24
#